data_AF-A0A6V8LQE2-F1
#
_entry.id   AF-A0A6V8LQE2-F1
#
_cell.length_a   1.000
_cell.length_b   1.000
_cell.length_c   1.000
_cell.angle_alpha   90.00
_cell.angle_beta   90.00
_cell.angle_gamma   90.00
#
_symmetry.space_group_name_H-M   'P 1'
#
loop_
_entity.id
_entity.type
_entity.pdbx_description
1 polymer ?
#
loop_
_entity_poly.entity_id
_entity_poly.type
_entity_poly.pdbx_seq_one_letter_code
_entity_poly.pdbx_strand_id
1 'polypeptide(L)' 'MASDNRTARLTRRWAALGAVLGVLVVAGLFVHPHHPHFAAESLYGFWPLFGLLGGTALALAGGLALRPLTRWEEDGHDG' A
#
# COMPACT_ATOMS: atom_id res chain seq x y z
N MET A 1 -12.34 15.49 -23.48
CA MET A 1 -11.75 14.22 -24.00
C MET A 1 -10.33 13.91 -23.49
N ALA A 2 -9.78 14.69 -22.53
CA ALA A 2 -8.45 14.46 -21.93
C ALA A 2 -8.51 13.83 -20.51
N SER A 3 -9.69 13.42 -20.04
CA SER A 3 -9.90 12.80 -18.72
C SER A 3 -9.65 11.28 -18.74
N ASP A 4 -10.04 10.60 -19.82
CA ASP A 4 -9.99 9.13 -19.93
C ASP A 4 -8.58 8.54 -19.86
N ASN A 5 -7.61 9.26 -20.42
CA ASN A 5 -6.23 8.80 -20.44
C ASN A 5 -5.53 8.93 -19.06
N ARG A 6 -6.06 9.76 -18.15
CA ARG A 6 -5.53 9.96 -16.79
C ARG A 6 -6.09 8.91 -15.85
N THR A 7 -7.39 8.66 -15.92
CA THR A 7 -8.08 7.60 -15.16
C THR A 7 -7.58 6.21 -15.57
N ALA A 8 -7.37 5.95 -16.85
CA ALA A 8 -6.77 4.70 -17.34
C ALA A 8 -5.33 4.47 -16.84
N ARG A 9 -4.52 5.54 -16.75
CA ARG A 9 -3.14 5.44 -16.23
C ARG A 9 -3.11 5.24 -14.72
N LEU A 10 -4.00 5.90 -13.97
CA LEU A 10 -4.14 5.72 -12.52
C LEU A 10 -4.60 4.30 -12.19
N THR A 11 -5.68 3.82 -12.82
CA THR A 11 -6.18 2.46 -12.61
C THR A 11 -5.12 1.40 -12.92
N ARG A 12 -4.34 1.58 -13.99
CA ARG A 12 -3.23 0.67 -14.32
C ARG A 12 -2.10 0.69 -13.28
N ARG A 13 -1.77 1.85 -12.70
CA ARG A 13 -0.77 1.97 -11.61
C ARG A 13 -1.27 1.33 -10.31
N TRP A 14 -2.55 1.55 -9.96
CA TRP A 14 -3.18 0.92 -8.81
C TRP A 14 -3.29 -0.60 -8.98
N ALA A 15 -3.61 -1.08 -10.18
CA ALA A 15 -3.61 -2.51 -10.49
C ALA A 15 -2.19 -3.11 -10.39
N ALA A 16 -1.16 -2.41 -10.87
CA ALA A 16 0.24 -2.85 -10.73
C ALA A 16 0.68 -2.89 -9.25
N LEU A 17 0.33 -1.88 -8.46
CA LEU A 17 0.59 -1.86 -7.02
C LEU A 17 -0.14 -3.02 -6.30
N GLY A 18 -1.42 -3.22 -6.62
CA GLY A 18 -2.22 -4.32 -6.08
C GLY A 18 -1.64 -5.69 -6.45
N ALA A 19 -1.13 -5.86 -7.68
CA ALA A 19 -0.48 -7.08 -8.11
C ALA A 19 0.82 -7.35 -7.34
N VAL A 20 1.68 -6.34 -7.16
CA VAL A 20 2.92 -6.47 -6.37
C VAL A 20 2.60 -6.81 -4.91
N LEU A 21 1.61 -6.15 -4.31
CA LEU A 21 1.15 -6.46 -2.95
C LEU A 21 0.61 -7.89 -2.86
N GLY A 22 -0.18 -8.34 -3.83
CA GLY A 22 -0.68 -9.71 -3.90
C GLY A 22 0.44 -10.75 -4.00
N VAL A 23 1.46 -10.49 -4.84
CA VAL A 23 2.65 -11.35 -4.93
C VAL A 23 3.41 -11.40 -3.60
N LEU A 24 3.53 -10.26 -2.91
CA LEU A 24 4.21 -10.19 -1.63
C LEU A 24 3.47 -10.98 -0.53
N VAL A 25 2.13 -10.95 -0.54
CA VAL A 25 1.29 -11.80 0.31
C VAL A 25 1.51 -13.28 0.01
N VAL A 26 1.46 -13.67 -1.27
CA VAL A 26 1.69 -15.08 -1.66
C VAL A 26 3.09 -15.54 -1.26
N ALA A 27 4.11 -14.71 -1.49
CA ALA A 27 5.48 -15.00 -1.06
C ALA A 27 5.59 -15.14 0.46
N GLY A 28 4.88 -14.29 1.21
CA GLY A 28 4.81 -14.35 2.68
C GLY A 28 4.18 -15.63 3.24
N LEU A 29 3.37 -16.36 2.47
CA LEU A 29 2.85 -17.67 2.88
C LEU A 29 3.95 -18.75 2.97
N PHE A 30 5.05 -18.58 2.23
CA PHE A 30 6.17 -19.52 2.20
C PHE A 30 7.26 -19.19 3.24
N VAL A 31 7.16 -18.04 3.90
CA VAL A 31 8.11 -17.64 4.96
C VAL A 31 7.59 -18.17 6.29
N HIS A 32 8.16 -19.27 6.77
CA HIS A 32 7.84 -19.83 8.08
C HIS A 32 8.76 -19.25 9.16
N PRO A 33 8.22 -18.72 10.28
CA PRO A 33 9.04 -18.24 11.38
C PRO A 33 9.68 -19.44 12.10
N HIS A 34 11.02 -19.46 12.15
CA HIS A 34 11.76 -20.50 12.87
C HIS A 34 11.64 -20.39 14.41
N HIS A 35 11.22 -19.23 14.94
CA HIS A 35 10.99 -19.01 16.37
C HIS A 35 9.83 -18.03 16.62
N PRO A 36 8.57 -18.51 16.78
CA PRO A 36 7.45 -17.63 17.09
C PRO A 36 7.64 -16.98 18.48
N HIS A 37 7.68 -15.65 18.54
CA HIS A 37 7.71 -14.86 19.78
C HIS A 37 6.30 -14.49 20.27
N PHE A 38 5.30 -14.52 19.38
CA PHE A 38 3.90 -14.28 19.71
C PHE A 38 3.01 -15.45 19.30
N ALA A 39 1.99 -15.78 20.11
CA ALA A 39 1.04 -16.85 19.80
C ALA A 39 0.34 -16.66 18.44
N ALA A 40 0.13 -15.41 18.01
CA ALA A 40 -0.46 -15.08 16.72
C ALA A 40 0.42 -15.49 15.51
N GLU A 41 1.75 -15.59 15.68
CA GLU A 41 2.68 -16.02 14.61
C GLU A 41 2.55 -17.52 14.30
N SER A 42 1.91 -18.30 15.18
CA SER A 42 1.56 -19.70 14.93
C SER A 42 0.38 -19.86 13.96
N LEU A 43 -0.38 -18.79 13.71
CA LEU A 43 -1.55 -18.83 12.84
C LEU A 43 -1.11 -18.88 11.37
N TYR A 44 -1.54 -19.92 10.66
CA TYR A 44 -1.22 -20.08 9.24
C TYR A 44 -1.76 -18.88 8.45
N GLY A 45 -0.86 -18.10 7.85
CA GLY A 45 -1.21 -16.89 7.10
C GLY A 45 -1.15 -15.57 7.90
N PHE A 46 -0.71 -15.56 9.16
CA PHE A 46 -0.54 -14.33 9.96
C PHE A 46 0.35 -13.29 9.26
N TRP A 47 1.54 -13.70 8.83
CA TRP A 47 2.53 -12.84 8.17
C TRP A 47 2.03 -12.17 6.89
N PRO A 48 1.42 -12.89 5.93
CA PRO A 48 0.84 -12.26 4.75
C PRO A 48 -0.26 -11.25 5.08
N LEU A 49 -1.15 -11.58 6.03
CA LEU A 49 -2.25 -10.70 6.40
C LEU A 49 -1.73 -9.44 7.12
N PHE A 50 -0.77 -9.61 8.04
CA PHE A 50 -0.12 -8.51 8.75
C PHE A 50 0.63 -7.58 7.77
N GLY A 51 1.40 -8.15 6.84
CA GLY A 51 2.12 -7.39 5.81
C GLY A 51 1.17 -6.62 4.88
N LEU A 52 0.07 -7.24 4.46
CA LEU A 52 -0.94 -6.59 3.62
C LEU A 52 -1.62 -5.44 4.37
N LEU A 53 -2.10 -5.69 5.59
CA LEU A 53 -2.81 -4.69 6.39
C LEU A 53 -1.88 -3.55 6.80
N GLY A 54 -0.68 -3.87 7.29
CA GLY A 54 0.34 -2.88 7.68
C GLY A 54 0.81 -2.03 6.49
N GLY A 55 1.10 -2.67 5.35
CA GLY A 55 1.49 -1.96 4.13
C GLY A 55 0.38 -1.06 3.58
N THR A 56 -0.86 -1.54 3.57
CA THR A 56 -2.02 -0.74 3.16
C THR A 56 -2.24 0.44 4.09
N ALA A 57 -2.19 0.22 5.42
CA ALA A 57 -2.31 1.27 6.41
C ALA A 57 -1.22 2.33 6.25
N LEU A 58 0.03 1.93 6.01
CA LEU A 58 1.14 2.84 5.79
C LEU A 58 0.99 3.65 4.50
N ALA A 59 0.53 3.03 3.41
CA ALA A 59 0.27 3.74 2.16
C ALA A 59 -0.85 4.79 2.30
N LEU A 60 -1.92 4.45 3.02
CA LEU A 60 -3.00 5.40 3.33
C LEU A 60 -2.52 6.52 4.25
N ALA A 61 -1.73 6.19 5.27
CA ALA A 61 -1.13 7.17 6.17
C ALA A 61 -0.18 8.12 5.41
N GLY A 62 0.64 7.59 4.50
CA GLY A 62 1.48 8.41 3.62
C GLY A 62 0.67 9.35 2.75
N GLY A 63 -0.41 8.86 2.13
CA GLY A 63 -1.34 9.71 1.37
C GLY A 63 -1.99 10.81 2.23
N LEU A 64 -2.36 10.51 3.48
CA LEU A 64 -2.95 11.47 4.40
C LEU A 64 -1.91 12.47 4.95
N ALA A 65 -0.69 12.03 5.24
CA ALA A 65 0.39 12.84 5.77
C ALA A 65 1.04 13.74 4.72
N LEU A 66 1.12 13.29 3.46
CA LEU A 66 1.67 14.07 2.36
C LEU A 66 0.65 15.05 1.78
N ARG A 67 -0.66 14.77 1.92
CA ARG A 67 -1.75 15.68 1.49
C ARG A 67 -1.62 17.13 1.97
N PRO A 68 -1.39 17.43 3.27
CA PRO A 68 -1.21 18.80 3.73
C PRO A 68 0.06 19.45 3.16
N LEU A 69 1.13 18.68 2.96
CA LEU A 69 2.38 19.19 2.40
C LEU A 69 2.23 19.55 0.91
N THR A 70 1.53 18.72 0.13
CA THR A 70 1.28 18.99 -1.30
C THR A 70 0.29 20.12 -1.55
N ARG A 71 -0.59 20.43 -0.59
CA ARG A 71 -1.54 21.55 -0.72
C ARG A 71 -0.88 22.92 -0.58
N TRP A 72 0.29 22.98 0.04
CA TRP A 72 1.00 24.24 0.27
C TRP A 72 1.57 24.87 -1.01
N GLU A 73 1.77 24.07 -2.07
CA GLU A 73 2.37 24.52 -3.33
C GLU A 73 1.34 25.22 -4.27
N GLU A 74 0.02 24.95 -4.12
CA GLU A 74 -1.01 25.51 -5.01
C GLU A 74 -1.43 26.94 -4.61
N ASP A 75 -1.36 27.32 -3.34
CA ASP A 75 -1.82 28.62 -2.84
C ASP A 75 -0.76 29.75 -2.97
N GLY A 76 0.46 29.43 -3.43
CA GLY A 76 1.58 30.37 -3.56
C GLY A 76 1.72 31.05 -4.94
N HIS A 77 0.87 30.71 -5.91
CA HIS A 77 0.97 31.22 -7.29
C HIS A 77 -0.14 32.22 -7.69
N ASP A 78 -1.00 32.62 -6.76
CA ASP A 78 -2.11 33.55 -6.97
C ASP A 78 -1.94 34.88 -6.18
N GLY A 79 -0.70 35.33 -5.97
CA GLY A 79 -0.34 36.57 -5.27
C GLY A 79 0.19 37.68 -6.18
#